data_AF-A0A1H8SGT5-F1
#
_entry.id   AF-A0A1H8SGT5-F1
#
_cell.length_a   1.000
_cell.length_b   1.000
_cell.length_c   1.000
_cell.angle_alpha   90.00
_cell.angle_beta   90.00
_cell.angle_gamma   90.00
#
_symmetry.space_group_name_H-M   'P 1'
#
loop_
_entity.id
_entity.type
_entity.pdbx_description
1 polymer ?
#
loop_
_entity_poly.entity_id
_entity_poly.type
_entity_poly.pdbx_seq_one_letter_code
_entity_poly.pdbx_strand_id
1 'polypeptide(L)'
;MNGIGVCRGGDHRAPSTGGSCPCGMVTRIPARRPAPEPIGADVLALLERCLRDGPGVLDPAASELLRERAAQLLAALDVAIPSPVASEGAAA
;
A
#
# COMPACT_ATOMS: atom_id res chain seq x y z
N MET A 1 -18.64 -24.38 -14.37
CA MET A 1 -17.77 -24.33 -13.19
C MET A 1 -16.62 -25.30 -13.43
N ASN A 2 -15.49 -24.84 -13.96
CA ASN A 2 -14.38 -25.72 -14.35
C ASN A 2 -13.15 -25.47 -13.48
N GLY A 3 -12.85 -26.44 -12.62
CA GLY A 3 -11.51 -26.93 -12.33
C GLY A 3 -10.65 -26.12 -11.36
N ILE A 4 -10.59 -26.54 -10.09
CA ILE A 4 -9.40 -26.36 -9.25
C ILE A 4 -8.27 -27.10 -9.98
N GLY A 5 -7.43 -26.34 -10.69
CA GLY A 5 -6.40 -26.85 -11.58
C GLY A 5 -5.33 -27.61 -10.82
N VAL A 6 -5.28 -28.93 -11.01
CA VAL A 6 -4.12 -29.73 -10.60
C VAL A 6 -2.90 -29.17 -11.32
N CYS A 7 -1.86 -28.75 -10.58
CA CYS A 7 -0.58 -28.39 -11.17
C CYS A 7 -0.03 -29.63 -11.87
N ARG A 8 -0.17 -29.73 -13.20
CA ARG A 8 0.17 -30.92 -14.00
C ARG A 8 1.64 -31.36 -13.91
N GLY A 9 2.51 -30.61 -13.23
CA GLY A 9 3.95 -30.88 -13.18
C GLY A 9 4.52 -31.28 -11.81
N GLY A 10 3.74 -31.32 -10.72
CA GLY A 10 4.28 -31.57 -9.36
C GLY A 10 5.22 -30.49 -8.81
N ASP A 11 5.73 -29.59 -9.66
CA ASP A 11 6.57 -28.46 -9.29
C ASP A 11 5.71 -27.22 -9.06
N HIS A 12 5.39 -26.95 -7.79
CA HIS A 12 4.61 -25.80 -7.34
C HIS A 12 5.43 -24.50 -7.31
N ARG A 13 6.28 -24.29 -8.31
CA ARG A 13 7.02 -23.05 -8.44
C ARG A 13 6.11 -21.95 -8.96
N ALA A 14 5.90 -20.94 -8.11
CA ALA A 14 5.30 -19.69 -8.55
C ALA A 14 6.22 -18.96 -9.56
N PRO A 15 5.67 -18.14 -10.47
CA PRO A 15 6.45 -17.46 -11.50
C PRO A 15 7.61 -16.63 -10.92
N SER A 16 8.72 -16.55 -11.66
CA SER A 16 9.90 -15.82 -11.21
C SER A 16 9.64 -14.32 -11.03
N THR A 17 8.68 -13.78 -11.78
CA THR A 17 8.22 -12.38 -11.77
C THR A 17 7.19 -12.07 -10.68
N GLY A 18 6.82 -13.05 -9.85
CA GLY A 18 5.72 -12.94 -8.88
C GLY A 18 4.38 -13.40 -9.43
N GLY A 19 3.44 -13.66 -8.52
CA GLY A 19 2.10 -14.17 -8.83
C GLY A 19 1.83 -15.58 -8.31
N SER A 20 0.67 -16.13 -8.65
CA SER A 20 0.17 -17.41 -8.13
C SER A 20 0.37 -18.58 -9.11
N CYS A 21 0.57 -19.79 -8.60
CA CYS A 21 0.50 -21.02 -9.40
C CYS A 21 -0.88 -21.15 -10.07
N PRO A 22 -0.99 -21.91 -11.17
CA PRO A 22 -2.28 -22.26 -11.76
C PRO A 22 -3.24 -22.97 -10.78
N CYS A 23 -2.69 -23.60 -9.74
CA CYS A 23 -3.42 -24.26 -8.67
C CYS A 23 -4.00 -23.31 -7.60
N GLY A 24 -3.63 -22.02 -7.61
CA GLY A 24 -3.98 -21.05 -6.57
C GLY A 24 -3.29 -21.23 -5.20
N MET A 25 -2.71 -22.40 -4.91
CA MET A 25 -2.17 -22.72 -3.56
C MET A 25 -0.82 -22.05 -3.23
N VAL A 26 -0.01 -21.70 -4.22
CA VAL A 26 1.31 -21.09 -4.00
C VAL A 26 1.35 -19.73 -4.67
N THR A 27 1.68 -18.69 -3.91
CA THR A 27 1.85 -17.32 -4.41
C THR A 27 3.22 -16.82 -4.01
N ARG A 28 4.03 -16.41 -4.99
CA ARG A 28 5.30 -15.74 -4.72
C ARG A 28 5.07 -14.25 -4.70
N ILE A 29 5.31 -13.65 -3.54
CA ILE A 29 5.41 -12.21 -3.38
C ILE A 29 6.82 -11.80 -3.81
N PRO A 30 6.98 -10.83 -4.73
CA PRO A 30 8.29 -10.32 -5.10
C PRO A 30 9.08 -9.86 -3.88
N ALA A 31 10.34 -10.32 -3.75
CA ALA A 31 11.22 -9.93 -2.64
C ALA A 31 11.59 -8.44 -2.67
N ARG A 32 11.50 -7.81 -3.85
CA ARG A 32 11.55 -6.36 -4.00
C ARG A 32 10.23 -5.89 -4.56
N ARG A 33 9.62 -4.93 -3.86
CA ARG A 33 8.49 -4.17 -4.38
C ARG A 33 8.95 -3.45 -5.65
N PRO A 34 8.21 -3.55 -6.76
CA PRO A 34 8.41 -2.65 -7.89
C PRO A 34 8.39 -1.21 -7.39
N ALA A 35 9.19 -0.34 -8.01
CA ALA A 35 9.11 1.08 -7.71
C ALA A 35 7.65 1.53 -7.91
N PRO A 36 7.07 2.29 -6.97
CA PRO A 36 5.73 2.82 -7.18
C PRO A 36 5.77 3.64 -8.47
N GLU A 37 4.85 3.34 -9.39
CA GLU A 37 4.68 4.20 -10.55
C GLU A 37 4.28 5.60 -10.07
N PRO A 38 4.77 6.67 -10.73
CA PRO A 38 4.35 8.01 -10.41
C PRO A 38 2.83 8.09 -10.45
N ILE A 39 2.22 8.67 -9.41
CA ILE A 39 0.78 8.95 -9.42
C ILE A 39 0.50 9.78 -10.67
N GLY A 40 -0.36 9.25 -11.56
CA GLY A 40 -0.68 9.90 -12.83
C GLY A 40 -1.21 11.31 -12.60
N ALA A 41 -0.87 12.25 -13.49
CA ALA A 41 -1.28 13.64 -13.38
C ALA A 41 -2.80 13.81 -13.23
N ASP A 42 -3.59 12.93 -13.85
CA ASP A 42 -5.05 12.92 -13.73
C ASP A 42 -5.53 12.59 -12.30
N VAL A 43 -4.83 11.69 -11.61
CA VAL A 43 -5.13 11.33 -10.22
C VAL A 43 -4.75 12.48 -9.29
N LEU A 44 -3.62 13.15 -9.54
CA LEU A 44 -3.24 14.35 -8.79
C LEU A 44 -4.25 15.49 -8.99
N ALA A 45 -4.69 15.72 -10.23
CA ALA A 45 -5.71 16.72 -10.54
C ALA A 45 -7.08 16.40 -9.93
N LEU A 46 -7.44 15.11 -9.86
CA LEU A 46 -8.65 14.65 -9.16
C LEU A 46 -8.54 14.88 -7.66
N LEU A 47 -7.41 14.54 -7.04
CA LEU A 47 -7.15 14.76 -5.62
C LEU A 47 -7.20 16.25 -5.27
N GLU A 48 -6.55 17.09 -6.07
CA GLU A 48 -6.58 18.54 -5.90
C GLU A 48 -8.02 19.08 -5.96
N ARG A 49 -8.82 18.57 -6.90
CA ARG A 49 -10.22 18.92 -7.05
C ARG A 49 -11.05 18.46 -5.85
N CYS A 50 -10.88 17.23 -5.37
CA CYS A 50 -11.56 16.72 -4.18
C CYS A 50 -11.20 17.51 -2.91
N LEU A 51 -9.95 17.96 -2.79
CA LEU A 51 -9.48 18.76 -1.65
C LEU A 51 -10.00 20.21 -1.72
N ARG A 52 -10.10 20.77 -2.93
CA ARG A 52 -10.65 22.11 -3.17
C ARG A 52 -12.17 22.16 -3.00
N ASP A 53 -12.85 21.16 -3.56
CA ASP A 53 -14.31 21.07 -3.63
C ASP A 53 -14.90 20.26 -2.46
N GLY A 54 -14.10 20.00 -1.43
CA GLY A 54 -14.55 19.35 -0.19
C GLY A 54 -15.78 20.05 0.39
N PRO A 55 -16.59 19.35 1.21
CA PRO A 55 -17.84 19.89 1.74
C PRO A 55 -17.57 21.29 2.32
N GLY A 56 -18.29 22.28 1.78
CA GLY A 56 -17.91 23.70 1.85
C GLY A 56 -17.40 24.13 3.22
N VAL A 57 -16.41 25.05 3.21
CA VAL A 57 -15.68 25.61 4.36
C VAL A 57 -16.29 25.17 5.68
N LEU A 58 -15.71 24.13 6.28
CA LEU A 58 -16.05 23.73 7.64
C LEU A 58 -16.03 24.99 8.50
N ASP A 59 -17.01 25.14 9.39
CA ASP A 59 -16.95 26.21 10.37
C ASP A 59 -15.57 26.16 11.08
N PRO A 60 -15.00 27.32 11.45
CA PRO A 60 -13.69 27.38 12.06
C PRO A 60 -13.51 26.39 13.23
N ALA A 61 -14.53 26.18 14.05
CA ALA A 61 -14.48 25.24 15.16
C ALA A 61 -14.38 23.78 14.70
N ALA A 62 -15.18 23.36 13.72
CA ALA A 62 -15.09 22.05 13.11
C ALA A 62 -13.74 21.81 12.40
N SER A 63 -13.19 22.85 11.77
CA SER A 63 -11.88 22.80 11.12
C SER A 63 -10.73 22.61 12.13
N GLU A 64 -10.75 23.34 13.24
CA GLU A 64 -9.77 23.19 14.33
C GLU A 64 -9.86 21.81 14.98
N LEU A 65 -11.06 21.34 15.29
CA LEU A 65 -11.25 20.00 15.86
C LEU A 65 -10.72 18.90 14.93
N LEU A 66 -10.92 19.04 13.60
CA LEU A 66 -10.39 18.10 12.62
C LEU A 66 -8.85 18.12 12.60
N ARG A 67 -8.22 19.30 12.70
CA ARG A 67 -6.76 19.45 12.79
C ARG A 67 -6.19 18.78 14.04
N GLU A 68 -6.81 18.99 15.20
CA GLU A 68 -6.40 18.36 16.46
C GLU A 68 -6.47 16.83 16.37
N ARG A 69 -7.57 16.29 15.82
CA ARG A 69 -7.74 14.84 15.65
C ARG A 69 -6.73 14.26 14.65
N ALA A 70 -6.45 14.97 13.56
CA ALA A 70 -5.43 14.57 12.61
C ALA A 70 -4.03 14.52 13.26
N ALA A 71 -3.67 15.52 14.07
CA ALA A 71 -2.40 15.55 14.79
C ALA A 71 -2.28 14.38 15.79
N GLN A 72 -3.34 14.07 16.53
CA GLN A 72 -3.39 12.92 17.44
C GLN A 72 -3.21 11.59 16.70
N LEU A 73 -3.85 11.43 15.55
CA LEU A 73 -3.71 10.23 14.72
C LEU A 73 -2.29 10.07 14.16
N LEU A 74 -1.68 11.16 13.68
CA LEU A 74 -0.31 11.14 13.19
C LEU A 74 0.68 10.75 14.30
N ALA A 75 0.55 11.34 15.49
CA ALA A 75 1.37 10.99 16.64
C ALA A 75 1.20 9.51 17.05
N ALA A 76 -0.02 8.99 17.00
CA ALA A 76 -0.28 7.57 17.29
C ALA A 76 0.35 6.65 16.23
N LEU A 77 0.33 7.03 14.95
CA LEU A 77 0.98 6.29 13.88
C LEU A 77 2.50 6.31 13.99
N ASP A 78 3.10 7.44 14.34
CA ASP A 78 4.56 7.54 14.58
C ASP A 78 5.03 6.65 15.73
N VAL A 79 4.20 6.48 16.76
CA VAL A 79 4.47 5.54 17.86
C VAL A 79 4.27 4.08 17.42
N ALA A 80 3.29 3.82 16.56
CA ALA A 80 2.90 2.47 16.14
C ALA A 80 3.74 1.93 14.98
N ILE A 81 4.35 2.78 14.17
CA ILE A 81 5.24 2.39 13.08
C ILE A 81 6.66 2.36 13.65
N PRO A 82 7.20 1.19 14.04
CA PRO A 82 8.61 1.11 14.36
C PRO A 82 9.41 1.59 13.14
N SER A 83 10.24 2.62 13.35
CA SER A 83 11.22 3.08 12.38
C SER A 83 11.93 1.83 11.81
N PRO A 84 12.01 1.66 10.48
CA PRO A 84 12.78 0.58 9.91
C PRO A 84 14.23 0.84 10.31
N VAL A 85 14.67 0.13 11.35
CA VAL A 85 16.07 0.06 11.75
C VAL A 85 16.90 -0.12 10.50
N ALA A 86 17.81 0.84 10.27
CA ALA A 86 18.84 0.75 9.27
C ALA A 86 19.48 -0.64 9.43
N SER A 87 19.32 -1.49 8.43
CA SER A 87 20.08 -2.73 8.35
C SER A 87 21.54 -2.31 8.18
N GLU A 88 22.26 -2.18 9.30
CA GLU A 88 23.72 -2.14 9.31
C GLU A 88 24.20 -3.37 8.55
N GLY A 89 24.83 -3.11 7.41
CA GLY A 89 25.54 -4.12 6.64
C GLY A 89 26.72 -4.63 7.44
N ALA A 90 26.49 -5.66 8.24
CA ALA A 90 27.54 -6.59 8.64
C ALA A 90 27.76 -7.59 7.49
N ALA A 91 28.67 -7.26 6.58
CA ALA A 91 29.32 -8.23 5.70
C ALA A 91 30.57 -7.62 5.04
N ALA A 92 31.73 -7.82 5.69
CA ALA A 92 32.96 -8.38 5.12
C ALA A 92 34.13 -8.13 6.09
#